data_AF-A0A099Z1D7-F1
#
_entry.id   AF-A0A099Z1D7-F1
#
_cell.length_a   1.000
_cell.length_b   1.000
_cell.length_c   1.000
_cell.angle_alpha   90.00
_cell.angle_beta   90.00
_cell.angle_gamma   90.00
#
_symmetry.space_group_name_H-M   'P 1'
#
loop_
_entity.id
_entity.type
_entity.pdbx_description
1 polymer ?
#
loop_
_entity_poly.entity_id
_entity_poly.type
_entity_poly.pdbx_seq_one_letter_code
_entity_poly.pdbx_strand_id
1 'polypeptide(L)'
;LQISEPDEFDIMLTMSVPRLQLDACDATGAFYYVTLKRNPREMYLSRFLDEEGKLSALEMLEALRKIIKEENINISTAEVTVTRKKPGCPAITLQIKKPPSEISLDIILALKVNQSWPLSTKDGLPVGEWLGRKVRNKLRYEEFYLVAKQNKEEKVLRGNTWRLSFSHTEKEIITNHGNGKTCCESDGVRCCRKDCLKILKYLLQQLKTKHQKELQKFCSYHVKTAFFHSCARWPHDEDWRWEDLDYCFQRYLEYFLECLENSQLPHFFIPQYNLISQTDRASQKFLIREINHQMKNRF
;
A
#
# COMPACT_ATOMS: atom_id res chain seq x y z
N LEU A 1 5.59 8.56 7.74
CA LEU A 1 4.20 8.81 8.23
C LEU A 1 3.78 7.78 9.27
N GLN A 2 4.71 7.34 10.14
CA GLN A 2 4.39 6.57 11.34
C GLN A 2 3.58 7.47 12.28
N ILE A 3 2.65 6.89 13.03
CA ILE A 3 1.64 7.62 13.83
C ILE A 3 1.69 7.31 15.33
N SER A 4 2.47 6.30 15.72
CA SER A 4 2.64 5.81 17.09
C SER A 4 4.14 5.54 17.34
N GLU A 5 4.47 4.59 18.21
CA GLU A 5 5.84 4.12 18.36
C GLU A 5 6.40 3.58 17.02
N PRO A 6 7.73 3.62 16.83
CA PRO A 6 8.39 3.02 15.68
C PRO A 6 8.50 1.50 15.90
N ASP A 7 7.36 0.83 16.02
CA ASP A 7 7.20 -0.60 16.31
C ASP A 7 6.89 -1.44 15.07
N GLU A 8 6.39 -0.83 13.99
CA GLU A 8 6.09 -1.51 12.72
C GLU A 8 6.90 -0.92 11.56
N PHE A 9 7.61 -1.77 10.82
CA PHE A 9 8.38 -1.40 9.64
C PHE A 9 8.12 -2.35 8.47
N ASP A 10 8.09 -1.80 7.26
CA ASP A 10 8.02 -2.56 6.01
C ASP A 10 9.32 -2.39 5.23
N ILE A 11 9.94 -3.50 4.79
CA ILE A 11 11.06 -3.50 3.85
C ILE A 11 10.68 -4.30 2.62
N MET A 12 10.91 -3.72 1.45
CA MET A 12 10.73 -4.40 0.17
C MET A 12 12.07 -4.99 -0.30
N LEU A 13 12.16 -6.32 -0.35
CA LEU A 13 13.30 -7.01 -0.94
C LEU A 13 13.05 -7.17 -2.44
N THR A 14 13.79 -6.41 -3.24
CA THR A 14 13.52 -6.28 -4.67
C THR A 14 14.43 -7.17 -5.51
N MET A 15 13.85 -7.94 -6.42
CA MET A 15 14.57 -8.68 -7.45
C MET A 15 14.35 -8.00 -8.80
N SER A 16 15.41 -7.48 -9.40
CA SER A 16 15.30 -6.85 -10.72
C SER A 16 15.06 -7.93 -11.76
N VAL A 17 13.95 -7.82 -12.48
CA VAL A 17 13.62 -8.72 -13.59
C VAL A 17 13.49 -7.90 -14.87
N PRO A 18 13.87 -8.48 -16.02
CA PRO A 18 13.73 -7.85 -17.32
C PRO A 18 12.24 -7.80 -17.72
N ARG A 19 11.97 -7.73 -19.02
CA ARG A 19 10.61 -7.73 -19.53
C ARG A 19 9.86 -9.01 -19.18
N LEU A 20 8.69 -8.84 -18.59
CA LEU A 20 7.73 -9.89 -18.26
C LEU A 20 6.56 -9.85 -19.24
N GLN A 21 5.93 -10.99 -19.45
CA GLN A 21 4.54 -11.03 -19.92
C GLN A 21 3.63 -11.04 -18.68
N LEU A 22 2.64 -10.15 -18.69
CA LEU A 22 1.67 -9.99 -17.62
C LEU A 22 0.29 -10.33 -18.15
N ASP A 23 -0.32 -11.37 -17.62
CA ASP A 23 -1.68 -11.78 -17.95
C ASP A 23 -2.59 -11.44 -16.77
N ALA A 24 -3.62 -10.62 -16.97
CA ALA A 24 -4.49 -10.19 -15.89
C ALA A 24 -5.23 -11.39 -15.27
N CYS A 25 -5.22 -11.50 -13.94
CA CYS A 25 -5.92 -12.57 -13.23
C CYS A 25 -7.42 -12.32 -13.09
N ASP A 26 -7.82 -11.06 -13.10
CA ASP A 26 -9.19 -10.61 -12.86
C ASP A 26 -9.48 -9.30 -13.59
N ALA A 27 -10.70 -8.79 -13.43
CA ALA A 27 -11.14 -7.53 -14.02
C ALA A 27 -10.62 -6.28 -13.27
N THR A 28 -9.98 -6.43 -12.11
CA THR A 28 -9.50 -5.28 -11.31
C THR A 28 -8.29 -4.62 -11.95
N GLY A 29 -7.49 -5.40 -12.70
CA GLY A 29 -6.24 -4.95 -13.30
C GLY A 29 -5.11 -4.72 -12.28
N ALA A 30 -5.26 -5.22 -11.05
CA ALA A 30 -4.26 -5.14 -9.99
C ALA A 30 -3.45 -6.44 -9.82
N PHE A 31 -4.02 -7.59 -10.22
CA PHE A 31 -3.40 -8.91 -10.09
C PHE A 31 -3.05 -9.51 -11.46
N TYR A 32 -1.88 -10.15 -11.54
CA TYR A 32 -1.33 -10.71 -12.76
C TYR A 32 -0.69 -12.07 -12.54
N TYR A 33 -0.84 -12.96 -13.52
CA TYR A 33 0.07 -14.08 -13.72
C TYR A 33 1.28 -13.56 -14.48
N VAL A 34 2.46 -14.04 -14.09
CA VAL A 34 3.73 -13.57 -14.63
C VAL A 34 4.37 -14.69 -15.43
N THR A 35 4.68 -14.43 -16.70
CA THR A 35 5.52 -15.31 -17.52
C THR A 35 6.84 -14.62 -17.84
N LEU A 36 7.94 -15.35 -17.59
CA LEU A 36 9.28 -14.89 -17.94
C LEU A 36 9.45 -14.93 -19.46
N LYS A 37 9.80 -13.79 -20.07
CA LYS A 37 10.27 -13.81 -21.47
C LYS A 37 11.66 -14.43 -21.52
N ARG A 38 11.96 -15.23 -22.56
CA ARG A 38 13.24 -15.95 -22.71
C ARG A 38 14.42 -15.01 -22.43
N ASN A 39 15.09 -15.25 -21.31
CA ASN A 39 16.32 -14.56 -20.92
C ASN A 39 17.23 -15.54 -20.15
N PRO A 40 18.45 -15.82 -20.64
CA PRO A 40 19.39 -16.72 -19.98
C PRO A 40 19.74 -16.30 -18.54
N ARG A 41 19.69 -14.98 -18.24
CA ARG A 41 20.05 -14.45 -16.91
C ARG A 41 19.05 -14.82 -15.81
N GLU A 42 17.82 -15.18 -16.17
CA GLU A 42 16.75 -15.51 -15.21
C GLU A 42 16.52 -17.02 -15.06
N MET A 43 17.44 -17.87 -15.53
CA MET A 43 17.32 -19.32 -15.38
C MET A 43 17.18 -19.77 -13.91
N TYR A 44 17.70 -19.01 -12.95
CA TYR A 44 17.56 -19.33 -11.53
C TYR A 44 16.10 -19.20 -11.03
N LEU A 45 15.22 -18.50 -11.76
CA LEU A 45 13.79 -18.40 -11.49
C LEU A 45 12.99 -19.55 -12.12
N SER A 46 13.58 -20.33 -13.04
CA SER A 46 12.85 -21.39 -13.75
C SER A 46 12.35 -22.50 -12.82
N ARG A 47 13.00 -22.67 -11.66
CA ARG A 47 12.59 -23.61 -10.60
C ARG A 47 11.31 -23.23 -9.87
N PHE A 48 10.81 -22.01 -10.09
CA PHE A 48 9.57 -21.51 -9.48
C PHE A 48 8.46 -21.33 -10.53
N LEU A 49 8.59 -22.00 -11.69
CA LEU A 49 7.56 -21.99 -12.72
C LEU A 49 6.59 -23.14 -12.48
N ASP A 50 5.30 -22.86 -12.57
CA ASP A 50 4.27 -23.88 -12.56
C ASP A 50 4.21 -24.65 -13.90
N GLU A 51 3.30 -25.63 -13.97
CA GLU A 51 3.07 -26.46 -15.16
C GLU A 51 2.67 -25.66 -16.41
N GLU A 52 2.12 -24.45 -16.23
CA GLU A 52 1.71 -23.53 -17.29
C GLU A 52 2.80 -22.49 -17.63
N GLY A 53 3.98 -22.59 -17.02
CA GLY A 53 5.09 -21.66 -17.21
C GLY A 53 4.86 -20.29 -16.56
N LYS A 54 4.00 -20.19 -15.55
CA LYS A 54 3.80 -18.99 -14.74
C LYS A 54 4.69 -19.02 -13.51
N LEU A 55 5.26 -17.87 -13.17
CA LEU A 55 6.13 -17.71 -12.01
C LEU A 55 5.29 -17.71 -10.73
N SER A 56 5.51 -18.70 -9.86
CA SER A 56 4.80 -18.86 -8.60
C SER A 56 5.29 -17.86 -7.55
N ALA A 57 4.41 -16.91 -7.20
CA ALA A 57 4.62 -16.00 -6.07
C ALA A 57 4.75 -16.77 -4.75
N LEU A 58 3.93 -17.81 -4.57
CA LEU A 58 3.89 -18.63 -3.36
C LEU A 58 5.20 -19.39 -3.16
N GLU A 59 5.66 -20.13 -4.18
CA GLU A 59 6.90 -20.92 -4.06
C GLU A 59 8.12 -20.04 -3.82
N MET A 60 8.22 -18.89 -4.51
CA MET A 60 9.29 -17.93 -4.26
C MET A 60 9.25 -17.37 -2.84
N LEU A 61 8.06 -17.03 -2.34
CA LEU A 61 7.90 -16.52 -0.97
C LEU A 61 8.24 -17.59 0.07
N GLU A 62 7.90 -18.85 -0.18
CA GLU A 62 8.25 -19.98 0.69
C GLU A 62 9.74 -20.28 0.69
N ALA A 63 10.39 -20.22 -0.47
CA ALA A 63 11.85 -20.35 -0.58
C ALA A 63 12.56 -19.23 0.19
N LEU A 64 12.14 -17.97 0.02
CA LEU A 64 12.69 -16.85 0.77
C LEU A 64 12.50 -17.03 2.28
N ARG A 65 11.30 -17.46 2.70
CA ARG A 65 10.99 -17.72 4.11
C ARG A 65 11.84 -18.83 4.71
N LYS A 66 12.13 -19.87 3.94
CA LYS A 66 13.03 -20.96 4.34
C LYS A 66 14.44 -20.43 4.55
N ILE A 67 14.98 -19.67 3.60
CA ILE A 67 16.30 -19.03 3.69
C ILE A 67 16.37 -18.15 4.95
N ILE A 68 15.41 -17.24 5.16
CA ILE A 68 15.39 -16.34 6.33
C ILE A 68 15.38 -17.11 7.67
N LYS A 69 14.72 -18.28 7.73
CA LYS A 69 14.73 -19.12 8.93
C LYS A 69 16.06 -19.85 9.15
N GLU A 70 16.75 -20.21 8.07
CA GLU A 70 18.04 -20.91 8.11
C GLU A 70 19.20 -19.97 8.42
N GLU A 71 19.11 -18.70 8.00
CA GLU A 71 20.15 -17.67 8.17
C GLU A 71 20.44 -17.25 9.62
N ASN A 72 19.84 -17.91 10.62
CA ASN A 72 20.06 -17.71 12.06
C ASN A 72 20.36 -16.25 12.43
N ILE A 73 19.43 -15.34 12.09
CA ILE A 73 19.61 -13.89 12.15
C ILE A 73 19.92 -13.47 13.59
N ASN A 74 21.21 -13.34 13.91
CA ASN A 74 21.68 -12.92 15.21
C ASN A 74 22.00 -11.44 15.18
N ILE A 75 21.03 -10.60 15.57
CA ILE A 75 21.30 -9.19 15.84
C ILE A 75 21.84 -9.15 17.27
N SER A 76 23.08 -8.66 17.43
CA SER A 76 23.97 -8.79 18.59
C SER A 76 23.39 -8.50 19.99
N THR A 77 22.15 -8.03 20.11
CA THR A 77 21.45 -7.77 21.37
C THR A 77 19.92 -8.03 21.34
N ALA A 78 19.37 -8.66 20.30
CA ALA A 78 17.92 -8.84 20.16
C ALA A 78 17.55 -10.26 19.69
N GLU A 79 16.53 -10.84 20.32
CA GLU A 79 15.93 -12.09 19.88
C GLU A 79 15.09 -11.81 18.63
N VAL A 80 15.46 -12.43 17.50
CA VAL A 80 14.73 -12.29 16.23
C VAL A 80 14.01 -13.60 15.93
N THR A 81 12.69 -13.54 15.77
CA THR A 81 11.88 -14.72 15.42
C THR A 81 11.02 -14.46 14.19
N VAL A 82 10.85 -15.48 13.35
CA VAL A 82 9.94 -15.39 12.20
C VAL A 82 8.53 -15.79 12.65
N THR A 83 7.56 -14.86 12.59
CA THR A 83 6.15 -15.14 12.97
C THR A 83 5.53 -16.26 12.15
N ARG A 84 4.43 -16.86 12.60
CA ARG A 84 3.68 -17.88 11.83
C ARG A 84 3.14 -17.30 10.50
N LYS A 85 3.12 -18.15 9.46
CA LYS A 85 2.58 -17.80 8.12
C LYS A 85 1.11 -17.41 8.25
N LYS A 86 0.75 -16.20 7.80
CA LYS A 86 -0.64 -15.77 7.65
C LYS A 86 -1.10 -16.05 6.21
N PRO A 87 -2.18 -16.82 5.97
CA PRO A 87 -2.65 -17.13 4.62
C PRO A 87 -2.92 -15.86 3.79
N GLY A 88 -2.41 -15.83 2.55
CA GLY A 88 -2.58 -14.72 1.61
C GLY A 88 -1.84 -13.43 1.99
N CYS A 89 -1.00 -13.43 3.03
CA CYS A 89 -0.15 -12.30 3.38
C CYS A 89 1.15 -12.34 2.55
N PRO A 90 1.52 -11.25 1.84
CA PRO A 90 2.76 -11.20 1.05
C PRO A 90 4.03 -11.00 1.89
N ALA A 91 3.88 -10.71 3.18
CA ALA A 91 5.00 -10.36 4.06
C ALA A 91 5.49 -11.56 4.87
N ILE A 92 6.80 -11.63 5.06
CA ILE A 92 7.48 -12.45 6.06
C ILE A 92 7.79 -11.54 7.24
N THR A 93 6.98 -11.60 8.29
CA THR A 93 7.15 -10.75 9.48
C THR A 93 8.18 -11.34 10.43
N LEU A 94 9.21 -10.57 10.75
CA LEU A 94 10.14 -10.79 11.84
C LEU A 94 9.65 -10.06 13.10
N GLN A 95 9.74 -10.71 14.26
CA GLN A 95 9.58 -10.08 15.57
C GLN A 95 10.96 -9.94 16.19
N ILE A 96 11.35 -8.69 16.43
CA ILE A 96 12.62 -8.31 17.03
C ILE A 96 12.30 -7.86 18.45
N LYS A 97 12.57 -8.72 19.42
CA LYS A 97 12.37 -8.40 20.84
C LYS A 97 13.61 -7.67 21.36
N LYS A 98 13.44 -6.40 21.68
CA LYS A 98 14.47 -5.56 22.28
C LYS A 98 13.86 -4.81 23.47
N PRO A 99 13.78 -5.45 24.66
CA PRO A 99 13.15 -4.86 25.84
C PRO A 99 13.61 -3.41 26.08
N PRO A 100 12.70 -2.48 26.38
CA PRO A 100 11.28 -2.68 26.70
C PRO A 100 10.33 -2.78 25.49
N SER A 101 10.83 -2.69 24.25
CA SER A 101 9.99 -2.62 23.04
C SER A 101 10.05 -3.90 22.21
N GLU A 102 8.99 -4.15 21.43
CA GLU A 102 8.94 -5.19 20.42
C GLU A 102 8.76 -4.51 19.05
N ILE A 103 9.56 -4.92 18.08
CA ILE A 103 9.52 -4.37 16.72
C ILE A 103 9.10 -5.48 15.76
N SER A 104 8.05 -5.21 14.99
CA SER A 104 7.58 -6.02 13.87
C SER A 104 8.16 -5.49 12.57
N LEU A 105 8.89 -6.34 11.84
CA LEU A 105 9.49 -6.02 10.55
C LEU A 105 8.92 -6.92 9.45
N ASP A 106 8.15 -6.35 8.54
CA ASP A 106 7.57 -7.03 7.39
C ASP A 106 8.54 -7.01 6.19
N ILE A 107 9.07 -8.18 5.82
CA ILE A 107 9.87 -8.35 4.61
C ILE A 107 8.94 -8.74 3.47
N ILE A 108 8.85 -7.89 2.44
CA ILE A 108 7.98 -8.06 1.28
C ILE A 108 8.83 -8.39 0.06
N LEU A 109 8.68 -9.59 -0.48
CA LEU A 109 9.29 -9.95 -1.76
C LEU A 109 8.60 -9.18 -2.90
N ALA A 110 9.41 -8.52 -3.72
CA ALA A 110 8.92 -7.81 -4.89
C ALA A 110 9.80 -8.03 -6.13
N LEU A 111 9.17 -8.22 -7.29
CA LEU A 111 9.85 -8.12 -8.57
C LEU A 111 9.87 -6.65 -8.99
N LYS A 112 11.05 -6.12 -9.25
CA LYS A 112 11.26 -4.79 -9.81
C LYS A 112 11.30 -4.92 -11.33
N VAL A 113 10.25 -4.44 -12.00
CA VAL A 113 10.02 -4.69 -13.44
C VAL A 113 10.38 -3.47 -14.26
N ASN A 114 11.39 -3.61 -15.13
CA ASN A 114 11.82 -2.55 -16.03
C ASN A 114 11.07 -2.62 -17.37
N GLN A 115 9.80 -2.21 -17.35
CA GLN A 115 8.96 -2.00 -18.54
C GLN A 115 7.87 -0.98 -18.25
N SER A 116 7.16 -0.53 -19.29
CA SER A 116 6.02 0.39 -19.12
C SER A 116 4.97 -0.18 -18.18
N TRP A 117 4.37 0.69 -17.36
CA TRP A 117 3.30 0.31 -16.45
C TRP A 117 2.12 -0.32 -17.21
N PRO A 118 1.40 -1.28 -16.61
CA PRO A 118 0.26 -1.95 -17.26
C PRO A 118 -0.85 -0.98 -17.69
N LEU A 119 -1.60 -1.37 -18.73
CA LEU A 119 -2.69 -0.57 -19.29
C LEU A 119 -3.78 -0.24 -18.26
N SER A 120 -4.01 -1.10 -17.26
CA SER A 120 -4.96 -0.85 -16.17
C SER A 120 -4.66 0.42 -15.37
N THR A 121 -3.41 0.91 -15.45
CA THR A 121 -2.96 2.11 -14.74
C THR A 121 -3.09 3.39 -15.55
N LYS A 122 -3.47 3.31 -16.85
CA LYS A 122 -3.35 4.43 -17.81
C LYS A 122 -4.02 5.71 -17.32
N ASP A 123 -5.23 5.58 -16.80
CA ASP A 123 -6.06 6.69 -16.31
C ASP A 123 -5.91 6.91 -14.79
N GLY A 124 -5.03 6.15 -14.15
CA GLY A 124 -4.64 6.36 -12.75
C GLY A 124 -3.60 7.46 -12.57
N LEU A 125 -3.20 7.68 -11.32
CA LEU A 125 -2.29 8.74 -10.89
C LEU A 125 -2.77 10.13 -11.36
N PRO A 126 -3.95 10.60 -10.91
CA PRO A 126 -4.55 11.86 -11.34
C PRO A 126 -3.90 13.09 -10.68
N VAL A 127 -2.56 13.17 -10.70
CA VAL A 127 -1.79 14.27 -10.08
C VAL A 127 -1.56 15.46 -11.02
N GLY A 128 -2.27 15.51 -12.15
CA GLY A 128 -2.02 16.48 -13.22
C GLY A 128 -2.13 17.93 -12.77
N GLU A 129 -3.21 18.27 -12.06
CA GLU A 129 -3.44 19.61 -11.49
C GLU A 129 -2.77 19.79 -10.12
N TRP A 130 -2.46 18.69 -9.43
CA TRP A 130 -1.82 18.72 -8.11
C TRP A 130 -0.29 18.85 -8.18
N LEU A 131 0.41 17.88 -8.79
CA LEU A 131 1.88 17.87 -8.88
C LEU A 131 2.39 18.26 -10.28
N GLY A 132 1.49 18.42 -11.24
CA GLY A 132 1.84 18.75 -12.62
C GLY A 132 2.01 17.53 -13.53
N ARG A 133 1.65 17.70 -14.81
CA ARG A 133 1.76 16.66 -15.85
C ARG A 133 3.20 16.16 -16.06
N LYS A 134 4.20 17.03 -15.90
CA LYS A 134 5.63 16.66 -16.02
C LYS A 134 6.03 15.67 -14.93
N VAL A 135 5.61 15.91 -13.67
CA VAL A 135 5.87 15.00 -12.55
C VAL A 135 5.14 13.68 -12.77
N ARG A 136 3.86 13.72 -13.16
CA ARG A 136 3.11 12.50 -13.52
C ARG A 136 3.84 11.65 -14.56
N ASN A 137 4.32 12.26 -15.63
CA ASN A 137 5.03 11.53 -16.69
C ASN A 137 6.33 10.92 -16.16
N LYS A 138 7.14 11.69 -15.41
CA LYS A 138 8.37 11.18 -14.79
C LYS A 138 8.10 9.94 -13.93
N LEU A 139 7.13 10.01 -13.03
CA LEU A 139 6.77 8.89 -12.15
C LEU A 139 6.33 7.65 -12.94
N ARG A 140 5.64 7.81 -14.06
CA ARG A 140 5.21 6.68 -14.92
C ARG A 140 6.32 6.09 -15.79
N TYR A 141 7.43 6.80 -15.96
CA TYR A 141 8.62 6.27 -16.64
C TYR A 141 9.51 5.45 -15.70
N GLU A 142 9.32 5.56 -14.39
CA GLU A 142 10.00 4.71 -13.41
C GLU A 142 9.47 3.27 -13.46
N GLU A 143 10.24 2.35 -12.88
CA GLU A 143 9.86 0.94 -12.81
C GLU A 143 8.63 0.74 -11.92
N PHE A 144 7.91 -0.37 -12.12
CA PHE A 144 6.86 -0.77 -11.18
C PHE A 144 7.23 -2.07 -10.48
N TYR A 145 6.52 -2.35 -9.40
CA TYR A 145 6.79 -3.51 -8.56
C TYR A 145 5.62 -4.48 -8.58
N LEU A 146 5.94 -5.77 -8.51
CA LEU A 146 4.99 -6.86 -8.33
C LEU A 146 5.30 -7.54 -7.00
N VAL A 147 4.36 -7.50 -6.06
CA VAL A 147 4.50 -8.18 -4.76
C VAL A 147 3.82 -9.54 -4.78
N ALA A 148 4.40 -10.50 -4.04
CA ALA A 148 3.93 -11.87 -3.93
C ALA A 148 2.62 -11.99 -3.12
N LYS A 149 1.53 -11.41 -3.64
CA LYS A 149 0.22 -11.36 -2.99
C LYS A 149 -0.81 -12.16 -3.78
N GLN A 150 -1.41 -13.12 -3.08
CA GLN A 150 -2.47 -13.94 -3.62
C GLN A 150 -3.76 -13.13 -3.84
N ASN A 151 -4.39 -13.36 -4.99
CA ASN A 151 -5.74 -12.90 -5.26
C ASN A 151 -6.75 -13.81 -4.53
N LYS A 152 -7.59 -13.22 -3.67
CA LYS A 152 -8.57 -13.96 -2.87
C LYS A 152 -9.84 -14.30 -3.65
N GLU A 153 -10.03 -13.69 -4.81
CA GLU A 153 -11.20 -13.90 -5.67
C GLU A 153 -11.00 -15.07 -6.66
N GLU A 154 -9.79 -15.66 -6.72
CA GLU A 154 -9.55 -16.86 -7.50
C GLU A 154 -10.41 -18.03 -6.98
N LYS A 155 -11.19 -18.64 -7.88
CA LYS A 155 -11.95 -19.86 -7.58
C LYS A 155 -11.05 -21.03 -7.19
N VAL A 156 -9.86 -21.10 -7.77
CA VAL A 156 -8.82 -22.09 -7.45
C VAL A 156 -7.56 -21.33 -7.06
N LEU A 157 -7.22 -21.42 -5.78
CA LEU A 157 -6.06 -20.77 -5.19
C LEU A 157 -4.77 -21.46 -5.65
N ARG A 158 -4.25 -21.08 -6.82
CA ARG A 158 -2.98 -21.62 -7.35
C ARG A 158 -1.74 -20.99 -6.71
N GLY A 159 -1.90 -19.82 -6.08
CA GLY A 159 -0.78 -19.13 -5.40
C GLY A 159 0.21 -18.44 -6.34
N ASN A 160 -0.15 -18.32 -7.63
CA ASN A 160 0.76 -17.85 -8.68
C ASN A 160 0.51 -16.39 -9.10
N THR A 161 -0.36 -15.69 -8.38
CA THR A 161 -0.70 -14.30 -8.70
C THR A 161 0.27 -13.32 -8.03
N TRP A 162 0.60 -12.28 -8.76
CA TRP A 162 1.36 -11.14 -8.29
C TRP A 162 0.49 -9.90 -8.31
N ARG A 163 0.62 -9.03 -7.30
CA ARG A 163 -0.13 -7.76 -7.26
C ARG A 163 0.78 -6.58 -7.57
N LEU A 164 0.30 -5.63 -8.35
CA LEU A 164 0.98 -4.35 -8.52
C LEU A 164 1.23 -3.65 -7.17
N SER A 165 2.37 -2.97 -7.08
CA SER A 165 2.76 -2.13 -5.96
C SER A 165 3.43 -0.85 -6.46
N PHE A 166 2.96 0.27 -5.93
CA PHE A 166 3.46 1.62 -6.22
C PHE A 166 4.06 2.27 -4.98
N SER A 167 4.50 1.47 -3.98
CA SER A 167 4.98 1.99 -2.69
C SER A 167 6.12 3.02 -2.84
N HIS A 168 6.99 2.85 -3.85
CA HIS A 168 8.04 3.84 -4.16
C HIS A 168 7.44 5.16 -4.67
N THR A 169 6.50 5.11 -5.61
CA THR A 169 5.81 6.30 -6.15
C THR A 169 4.97 6.98 -5.07
N GLU A 170 4.27 6.22 -4.23
CA GLU A 170 3.55 6.76 -3.08
C GLU A 170 4.47 7.51 -2.12
N LYS A 171 5.66 6.98 -1.85
CA LYS A 171 6.67 7.64 -1.02
C LYS A 171 7.13 8.95 -1.66
N GLU A 172 7.34 8.96 -2.98
CA GLU A 172 7.72 10.16 -3.73
C GLU A 172 6.64 11.24 -3.67
N ILE A 173 5.37 10.86 -3.86
CA ILE A 173 4.21 11.77 -3.76
C ILE A 173 4.04 12.32 -2.34
N ILE A 174 4.19 11.47 -1.31
CA ILE A 174 4.10 11.91 0.08
C ILE A 174 5.26 12.86 0.42
N THR A 175 6.46 12.60 -0.09
CA THR A 175 7.61 13.46 0.14
C THR A 175 7.35 14.82 -0.50
N ASN A 176 7.03 14.82 -1.79
CA ASN A 176 6.82 15.99 -2.65
C ASN A 176 5.31 16.24 -2.87
N HIS A 177 4.63 16.60 -1.78
CA HIS A 177 3.16 16.63 -1.68
C HIS A 177 2.53 18.00 -1.97
N GLY A 178 3.33 19.05 -2.10
CA GLY A 178 2.83 20.38 -2.43
C GLY A 178 2.68 20.59 -3.92
N ASN A 179 1.77 21.49 -4.30
CA ASN A 179 1.76 22.03 -5.66
C ASN A 179 2.90 23.03 -5.85
N GLY A 180 3.20 23.83 -4.81
CA GLY A 180 4.41 24.61 -4.70
C GLY A 180 5.63 23.72 -4.47
N LYS A 181 6.74 24.05 -5.14
CA LYS A 181 7.98 23.26 -5.05
C LYS A 181 8.62 23.27 -3.65
N THR A 182 8.36 24.33 -2.88
CA THR A 182 8.95 24.53 -1.55
C THR A 182 8.02 24.15 -0.41
N CYS A 183 6.85 23.55 -0.68
CA CYS A 183 5.89 23.18 0.37
C CYS A 183 6.54 22.31 1.46
N CYS A 184 6.53 22.79 2.70
CA CYS A 184 7.17 22.16 3.86
C CYS A 184 8.70 21.97 3.75
N GLU A 185 9.39 22.70 2.86
CA GLU A 185 10.85 22.85 2.88
C GLU A 185 11.27 23.91 3.92
N SER A 186 12.58 24.05 4.18
CA SER A 186 13.11 24.94 5.22
C SER A 186 12.76 26.43 5.05
N ASP A 187 12.65 26.88 3.80
CA ASP A 187 12.31 28.25 3.37
C ASP A 187 10.87 28.35 2.83
N GLY A 188 10.10 27.27 2.91
CA GLY A 188 8.74 27.19 2.38
C GLY A 188 7.64 27.36 3.41
N VAL A 189 6.42 27.50 2.92
CA VAL A 189 5.21 27.53 3.76
C VAL A 189 4.86 26.11 4.18
N ARG A 190 4.57 25.92 5.47
CA ARG A 190 4.10 24.64 6.00
C ARG A 190 2.63 24.41 5.61
N CYS A 191 2.28 23.16 5.35
CA CYS A 191 0.90 22.72 5.13
C CYS A 191 0.51 21.62 6.13
N CYS A 192 -0.79 21.33 6.25
CA CYS A 192 -1.32 20.31 7.16
C CYS A 192 -1.56 18.94 6.51
N ARG A 193 -1.28 18.74 5.21
CA ARG A 193 -1.57 17.48 4.48
C ARG A 193 -1.12 16.22 5.22
N LYS A 194 0.16 16.19 5.63
CA LYS A 194 0.74 15.03 6.33
C LYS A 194 0.12 14.82 7.72
N ASP A 195 -0.28 15.89 8.38
CA ASP A 195 -0.88 15.83 9.72
C ASP A 195 -2.32 15.33 9.66
N CYS A 196 -3.13 15.81 8.69
CA CYS A 196 -4.45 15.23 8.41
C CYS A 196 -4.39 13.72 8.16
N LEU A 197 -3.42 13.26 7.36
CA LEU A 197 -3.21 11.84 7.11
C LEU A 197 -2.82 11.07 8.39
N LYS A 198 -1.95 11.63 9.22
CA LYS A 198 -1.57 11.02 10.51
C LYS A 198 -2.76 10.88 11.44
N ILE A 199 -3.56 11.95 11.60
CA ILE A 199 -4.73 11.96 12.48
C ILE A 199 -5.72 10.87 12.06
N LEU A 200 -6.09 10.79 10.77
CA LEU A 200 -7.05 9.77 10.34
C LEU A 200 -6.49 8.34 10.45
N LYS A 201 -5.19 8.15 10.15
CA LYS A 201 -4.55 6.85 10.36
C LYS A 201 -4.60 6.45 11.84
N TYR A 202 -4.35 7.40 12.75
CA TYR A 202 -4.36 7.15 14.19
C TYR A 202 -5.77 6.83 14.69
N LEU A 203 -6.76 7.62 14.29
CA LEU A 203 -8.17 7.34 14.57
C LEU A 203 -8.56 5.93 14.12
N LEU A 204 -8.23 5.56 12.88
CA LEU A 204 -8.52 4.22 12.37
C LEU A 204 -7.80 3.13 13.17
N GLN A 205 -6.53 3.35 13.56
CA GLN A 205 -5.78 2.41 14.38
C GLN A 205 -6.44 2.20 15.74
N GLN A 206 -6.81 3.26 16.45
CA GLN A 206 -7.48 3.18 17.75
C GLN A 206 -8.81 2.44 17.66
N LEU A 207 -9.64 2.78 16.66
CA LEU A 207 -10.90 2.09 16.40
C LEU A 207 -10.68 0.60 16.10
N LYS A 208 -9.66 0.25 15.30
CA LYS A 208 -9.32 -1.14 14.99
C LYS A 208 -8.81 -1.92 16.22
N THR A 209 -8.07 -1.28 17.12
CA THR A 209 -7.65 -1.90 18.38
C THR A 209 -8.85 -2.23 19.25
N LYS A 210 -9.84 -1.32 19.33
CA LYS A 210 -11.06 -1.52 20.11
C LYS A 210 -12.05 -2.50 19.47
N HIS A 211 -12.14 -2.50 18.13
CA HIS A 211 -13.15 -3.23 17.35
C HIS A 211 -12.48 -4.10 16.27
N GLN A 212 -11.58 -4.98 16.71
CA GLN A 212 -10.71 -5.75 15.81
C GLN A 212 -11.50 -6.61 14.82
N LYS A 213 -12.59 -7.25 15.25
CA LYS A 213 -13.37 -8.19 14.42
C LYS A 213 -14.18 -7.44 13.36
N GLU A 214 -14.85 -6.37 13.75
CA GLU A 214 -15.73 -5.56 12.91
C GLU A 214 -14.93 -4.78 11.87
N LEU A 215 -13.73 -4.31 12.24
CA LEU A 215 -12.89 -3.44 11.42
C LEU A 215 -11.67 -4.14 10.81
N GLN A 216 -11.61 -5.48 10.82
CA GLN A 216 -10.48 -6.25 10.27
C GLN A 216 -10.22 -5.97 8.78
N LYS A 217 -11.24 -5.60 8.01
CA LYS A 217 -11.17 -5.34 6.56
C LYS A 217 -10.49 -4.02 6.22
N PHE A 218 -10.57 -3.04 7.12
CA PHE A 218 -9.95 -1.72 6.91
C PHE A 218 -8.48 -1.75 7.32
N CYS A 219 -7.69 -0.92 6.67
CA CYS A 219 -6.27 -0.78 6.95
C CYS A 219 -5.80 0.63 6.56
N SER A 220 -4.59 0.98 6.96
CA SER A 220 -3.96 2.27 6.69
C SER A 220 -3.92 2.63 5.19
N TYR A 221 -3.98 1.65 4.29
CA TYR A 221 -3.99 1.88 2.85
C TYR A 221 -5.30 2.51 2.33
N HIS A 222 -6.45 2.23 2.96
CA HIS A 222 -7.72 2.88 2.60
C HIS A 222 -7.66 4.37 2.90
N VAL A 223 -7.19 4.71 4.11
CA VAL A 223 -6.96 6.08 4.55
C VAL A 223 -5.96 6.78 3.63
N LYS A 224 -4.80 6.16 3.35
CA LYS A 224 -3.80 6.72 2.43
C LYS A 224 -4.37 6.97 1.02
N THR A 225 -5.17 6.05 0.49
CA THR A 225 -5.79 6.20 -0.83
C THR A 225 -6.80 7.33 -0.86
N ALA A 226 -7.64 7.45 0.18
CA ALA A 226 -8.58 8.56 0.31
C ALA A 226 -7.85 9.91 0.42
N PHE A 227 -6.72 9.94 1.13
CA PHE A 227 -5.85 11.11 1.21
C PHE A 227 -5.31 11.53 -0.15
N PHE A 228 -4.81 10.59 -0.96
CA PHE A 228 -4.33 10.92 -2.31
C PHE A 228 -5.41 11.52 -3.21
N HIS A 229 -6.62 10.95 -3.18
CA HIS A 229 -7.76 11.54 -3.90
C HIS A 229 -8.14 12.92 -3.36
N SER A 230 -8.09 13.12 -2.04
CA SER A 230 -8.32 14.42 -1.42
C SER A 230 -7.30 15.47 -1.88
N CYS A 231 -6.01 15.13 -1.90
CA CYS A 231 -4.98 16.03 -2.42
C CYS A 231 -5.13 16.31 -3.91
N ALA A 232 -5.58 15.33 -4.71
CA ALA A 232 -5.88 15.57 -6.13
C ALA A 232 -7.12 16.47 -6.32
N ARG A 233 -8.11 16.39 -5.41
CA ARG A 233 -9.33 17.21 -5.42
C ARG A 233 -9.08 18.64 -4.94
N TRP A 234 -8.17 18.81 -3.99
CA TRP A 234 -7.75 20.10 -3.42
C TRP A 234 -6.23 20.28 -3.64
N PRO A 235 -5.83 20.63 -4.87
CA PRO A 235 -4.44 20.55 -5.29
C PRO A 235 -3.55 21.63 -4.68
N HIS A 236 -4.09 22.79 -4.32
CA HIS A 236 -3.30 23.97 -3.98
C HIS A 236 -2.81 23.92 -2.53
N ASP A 237 -1.66 24.52 -2.24
CA ASP A 237 -1.10 24.49 -0.88
C ASP A 237 -1.96 25.32 0.09
N GLU A 238 -2.63 26.34 -0.45
CA GLU A 238 -3.63 27.15 0.24
C GLU A 238 -4.87 26.37 0.65
N ASP A 239 -5.18 25.25 -0.04
CA ASP A 239 -6.27 24.38 0.38
C ASP A 239 -5.91 23.60 1.66
N TRP A 240 -4.64 23.57 2.05
CA TRP A 240 -4.11 22.76 3.16
C TRP A 240 -3.25 23.61 4.10
N ARG A 241 -3.64 24.85 4.34
CA ARG A 241 -2.95 25.74 5.28
C ARG A 241 -2.83 25.10 6.64
N TRP A 242 -1.70 25.35 7.30
CA TRP A 242 -1.42 24.75 8.59
C TRP A 242 -2.38 25.25 9.68
N GLU A 243 -2.78 26.52 9.57
CA GLU A 243 -3.73 27.21 10.45
C GLU A 243 -5.14 26.62 10.37
N ASP A 244 -5.50 26.03 9.22
CA ASP A 244 -6.82 25.46 8.93
C ASP A 244 -6.85 23.93 9.13
N LEU A 245 -5.97 23.38 9.98
CA LEU A 245 -5.81 21.94 10.19
C LEU A 245 -7.12 21.23 10.53
N ASP A 246 -7.95 21.84 11.38
CA ASP A 246 -9.25 21.33 11.81
C ASP A 246 -10.21 21.20 10.63
N TYR A 247 -10.36 22.26 9.84
CA TYR A 247 -11.18 22.30 8.63
C TYR A 247 -10.66 21.30 7.59
N CYS A 248 -9.35 21.28 7.35
CA CYS A 248 -8.73 20.37 6.37
C CYS A 248 -8.90 18.91 6.76
N PHE A 249 -8.75 18.59 8.05
CA PHE A 249 -8.98 17.24 8.57
C PHE A 249 -10.45 16.86 8.46
N GLN A 250 -11.38 17.74 8.83
CA GLN A 250 -12.81 17.48 8.71
C GLN A 250 -13.21 17.21 7.26
N ARG A 251 -12.78 18.05 6.32
CA ARG A 251 -13.07 17.88 4.89
C ARG A 251 -12.53 16.56 4.33
N TYR A 252 -11.32 16.18 4.76
CA TYR A 252 -10.74 14.88 4.42
C TYR A 252 -11.51 13.70 5.03
N LEU A 253 -11.94 13.83 6.29
CA LEU A 253 -12.75 12.82 6.98
C LEU A 253 -14.12 12.63 6.31
N GLU A 254 -14.78 13.72 5.94
CA GLU A 254 -16.05 13.72 5.20
C GLU A 254 -15.91 12.97 3.87
N TYR A 255 -14.83 13.21 3.11
CA TYR A 255 -14.55 12.46 1.89
C TYR A 255 -14.35 10.96 2.16
N PHE A 256 -13.66 10.58 3.23
CA PHE A 256 -13.50 9.17 3.60
C PHE A 256 -14.84 8.52 4.01
N LEU A 257 -15.71 9.26 4.71
CA LEU A 257 -17.07 8.82 5.04
C LEU A 257 -17.93 8.65 3.78
N GLU A 258 -17.89 9.58 2.84
CA GLU A 258 -18.56 9.48 1.53
C GLU A 258 -18.12 8.21 0.78
N CYS A 259 -16.82 7.90 0.79
CA CYS A 259 -16.29 6.67 0.18
C CYS A 259 -16.86 5.40 0.84
N LEU A 260 -17.03 5.40 2.18
CA LEU A 260 -17.62 4.28 2.92
C LEU A 260 -19.11 4.15 2.65
N GLU A 261 -19.85 5.26 2.59
CA GLU A 261 -21.30 5.28 2.35
C GLU A 261 -21.66 4.75 0.96
N ASN A 262 -20.87 5.17 -0.04
CA ASN A 262 -21.04 4.77 -1.43
C ASN A 262 -20.36 3.43 -1.78
N SER A 263 -19.65 2.81 -0.82
CA SER A 263 -18.81 1.63 -1.05
C SER A 263 -17.84 1.81 -2.22
N GLN A 264 -17.26 3.00 -2.37
CA GLN A 264 -16.45 3.38 -3.51
C GLN A 264 -15.20 4.15 -3.09
N LEU A 265 -14.05 3.48 -3.21
CA LEU A 265 -12.73 4.07 -3.07
C LEU A 265 -11.81 3.45 -4.14
N PRO A 266 -11.79 4.00 -5.36
CA PRO A 266 -10.92 3.52 -6.43
C PRO A 266 -9.45 3.59 -6.01
N HIS A 267 -8.67 2.57 -6.37
CA HIS A 267 -7.23 2.57 -6.15
C HIS A 267 -6.59 3.73 -6.94
N PHE A 268 -5.77 4.55 -6.28
CA PHE A 268 -5.25 5.80 -6.86
C PHE A 268 -4.49 5.62 -8.19
N PHE A 269 -3.82 4.48 -8.36
CA PHE A 269 -3.06 4.14 -9.57
C PHE A 269 -3.83 3.22 -10.55
N ILE A 270 -4.94 2.59 -10.12
CA ILE A 270 -5.67 1.57 -10.89
C ILE A 270 -7.17 1.86 -10.75
N PRO A 271 -7.75 2.75 -11.56
CA PRO A 271 -9.11 3.25 -11.33
C PRO A 271 -10.19 2.17 -11.30
N GLN A 272 -10.00 1.07 -12.03
CA GLN A 272 -10.93 -0.07 -12.08
C GLN A 272 -10.94 -0.88 -10.75
N TYR A 273 -9.89 -0.77 -9.93
CA TYR A 273 -9.77 -1.54 -8.70
C TYR A 273 -10.37 -0.78 -7.52
N ASN A 274 -11.60 -1.09 -7.13
CA ASN A 274 -12.23 -0.52 -5.94
C ASN A 274 -11.72 -1.20 -4.65
N LEU A 275 -11.23 -0.42 -3.69
CA LEU A 275 -10.70 -0.92 -2.42
C LEU A 275 -11.78 -1.21 -1.38
N ILE A 276 -12.95 -0.57 -1.47
CA ILE A 276 -14.06 -0.79 -0.55
C ILE A 276 -15.07 -1.70 -1.23
N SER A 277 -15.14 -2.97 -0.83
CA SER A 277 -16.07 -3.94 -1.41
C SER A 277 -17.51 -3.68 -0.97
N GLN A 278 -18.47 -3.77 -1.88
CA GLN A 278 -19.91 -3.73 -1.54
C GLN A 278 -20.33 -4.86 -0.58
N THR A 279 -19.61 -5.98 -0.56
CA THR A 279 -19.88 -7.10 0.35
C THR A 279 -19.57 -6.77 1.82
N ASP A 280 -18.77 -5.73 2.09
CA ASP A 280 -18.34 -5.33 3.43
C ASP A 280 -19.23 -4.24 4.04
N ARG A 281 -20.46 -4.05 3.52
CA ARG A 281 -21.36 -2.95 3.90
C ARG A 281 -21.67 -2.88 5.40
N ALA A 282 -21.74 -4.02 6.08
CA ALA A 282 -21.93 -4.06 7.54
C ALA A 282 -20.74 -3.44 8.29
N SER A 283 -19.51 -3.81 7.93
CA SER A 283 -18.28 -3.23 8.48
C SER A 283 -18.15 -1.75 8.15
N GLN A 284 -18.57 -1.32 6.96
CA GLN A 284 -18.59 0.11 6.57
C GLN A 284 -19.54 0.91 7.45
N LYS A 285 -20.81 0.45 7.59
CA LYS A 285 -21.79 1.11 8.48
C LYS A 285 -21.30 1.17 9.92
N PHE A 286 -20.65 0.11 10.39
CA PHE A 286 -20.04 0.09 11.72
C PHE A 286 -18.95 1.17 11.85
N LEU A 287 -18.01 1.23 10.91
CA LEU A 287 -16.94 2.23 10.93
C LEU A 287 -17.49 3.66 10.86
N ILE A 288 -18.46 3.92 9.99
CA ILE A 288 -19.14 5.23 9.89
C ILE A 288 -19.75 5.62 11.25
N ARG A 289 -20.46 4.68 11.91
CA ARG A 289 -21.08 4.94 13.21
C ARG A 289 -20.04 5.27 14.28
N GLU A 290 -18.95 4.51 14.36
CA GLU A 290 -17.90 4.75 15.35
C GLU A 290 -17.18 6.07 15.09
N ILE A 291 -16.84 6.41 13.84
CA ILE A 291 -16.26 7.72 13.50
C ILE A 291 -17.20 8.86 13.90
N ASN A 292 -18.48 8.76 13.53
CA ASN A 292 -19.48 9.78 13.89
C ASN A 292 -19.65 9.91 15.41
N HIS A 293 -19.52 8.83 16.15
CA HIS A 293 -19.52 8.87 17.61
C HIS A 293 -18.30 9.60 18.15
N GLN A 294 -17.08 9.36 17.63
CA GLN A 294 -15.88 10.11 18.02
C GLN A 294 -16.04 11.61 17.72
N MET A 295 -16.53 11.98 16.53
CA MET A 295 -16.74 13.39 16.17
C MET A 295 -17.72 14.10 17.10
N LYS A 296 -18.86 13.47 17.43
CA LYS A 296 -19.86 14.06 18.35
C LYS A 296 -19.31 14.29 19.76
N ASN A 297 -18.29 13.53 20.16
CA ASN A 297 -17.64 13.63 21.46
C ASN A 297 -16.28 14.34 21.43
N ARG A 298 -15.94 15.01 20.31
CA ARG A 298 -14.69 15.78 20.12
C ARG A 298 -13.40 14.95 20.19
N PHE A 299 -13.46 13.71 19.70
CA PHE A 299 -12.39 12.71 19.64
C PHE A 299 -11.93 12.22 21.02
#